data_AF-K2B4F3-F1
#
_entry.id   AF-K2B4F3-F1
#
_cell.length_a   1.000
_cell.length_b   1.000
_cell.length_c   1.000
_cell.angle_alpha   90.00
_cell.angle_beta   90.00
_cell.angle_gamma   90.00
#
_symmetry.space_group_name_H-M   'P 1'
#
loop_
_entity.id
_entity.type
_entity.pdbx_description
1 polymer ?
#
loop_
_entity_poly.entity_id
_entity_poly.type
_entity_poly.pdbx_seq_one_letter_code
_entity_poly.pdbx_strand_id
1 'polypeptide(L)'
;MKRIFAYVYSGWTWNENNEVYDQTNGIPVVTQWRSQYNAMGKCNVTGDGPRPAYPEDYCGVKPQVFNVLVNGSSGGNVQISQQGSIQLTFNTSVDPEQLPLMTIKIDFNGDGFGSGLDDIGPIPWNAADRPDINQPHIYSHVYNEPGTYTPKIQIIDNWDWCNGGVRDIVGGGCQGNANAWTSFTGTITVR
;
A
#
# COMPACT_ATOMS: atom_id res chain seq x y z
N MET A 1 10.05 24.64 -9.01
CA MET A 1 10.91 23.45 -9.21
C MET A 1 10.46 22.42 -8.18
N LYS A 2 10.00 21.24 -8.58
CA LYS A 2 9.60 20.17 -7.65
C LYS A 2 10.86 19.38 -7.25
N ARG A 3 10.99 19.02 -5.97
CA ARG A 3 12.10 18.19 -5.50
C ARG A 3 11.90 16.75 -5.99
N ILE A 4 12.98 16.10 -6.40
CA ILE A 4 12.97 14.66 -6.66
C ILE A 4 13.21 13.97 -5.32
N PHE A 5 12.30 13.09 -4.94
CA PHE A 5 12.41 12.26 -3.75
C PHE A 5 12.60 10.84 -4.21
N ALA A 6 13.76 10.27 -3.94
CA ALA A 6 14.10 8.92 -4.33
C ALA A 6 14.86 8.24 -3.21
N TYR A 7 14.54 6.97 -2.96
CA TYR A 7 15.36 6.14 -2.12
C TYR A 7 16.65 5.75 -2.85
N VAL A 8 17.80 5.98 -2.22
CA VAL A 8 19.10 5.64 -2.81
C VAL A 8 19.51 4.25 -2.38
N TYR A 9 19.45 3.30 -3.31
CA TYR A 9 19.82 1.90 -3.02
C TYR A 9 21.31 1.68 -2.92
N SER A 10 22.15 2.38 -3.69
CA SER A 10 23.61 2.24 -3.68
C SER A 10 24.24 3.38 -4.46
N GLY A 11 25.55 3.57 -4.28
CA GLY A 11 26.38 4.45 -5.10
C GLY A 11 27.52 3.66 -5.71
N TRP A 12 27.99 4.07 -6.89
CA TRP A 12 29.12 3.46 -7.58
C TRP A 12 30.08 4.54 -8.03
N THR A 13 31.38 4.27 -7.88
CA THR A 13 32.45 5.15 -8.33
C THR A 13 33.27 4.40 -9.38
N TRP A 14 33.62 5.10 -10.46
CA TRP A 14 34.52 4.55 -11.48
C TRP A 14 35.93 4.37 -10.91
N ASN A 15 36.50 3.19 -11.03
CA ASN A 15 37.87 2.88 -10.66
C ASN A 15 38.75 2.80 -11.91
N GLU A 16 39.62 3.78 -12.10
CA GLU A 16 40.50 3.88 -13.27
C GLU A 16 41.58 2.79 -13.33
N ASN A 17 41.99 2.22 -12.20
CA ASN A 17 43.04 1.20 -12.18
C ASN A 17 42.56 -0.15 -12.70
N ASN A 18 41.29 -0.46 -12.47
CA ASN A 18 40.69 -1.74 -12.80
C ASN A 18 39.63 -1.62 -13.91
N GLU A 19 39.37 -0.40 -14.40
CA GLU A 19 38.34 -0.08 -15.39
C GLU A 19 36.95 -0.66 -15.06
N VAL A 20 36.57 -0.62 -13.78
CA VAL A 20 35.28 -1.12 -13.28
C VAL A 20 34.60 -0.12 -12.35
N TYR A 21 33.29 -0.26 -12.18
CA TYR A 21 32.54 0.47 -11.16
C TYR A 21 32.58 -0.27 -9.82
N ASP A 22 33.20 0.36 -8.82
CA ASP A 22 33.22 -0.17 -7.46
C ASP A 22 32.03 0.38 -6.68
N GLN A 23 31.25 -0.52 -6.07
CA GLN A 23 30.15 -0.13 -5.20
C GLN A 23 30.70 0.58 -3.96
N THR A 24 30.24 1.80 -3.73
CA THR A 24 30.72 2.68 -2.67
C THR A 24 29.58 3.04 -1.72
N ASN A 25 28.99 2.02 -1.08
CA ASN A 25 27.87 2.20 -0.14
C ASN A 25 28.26 2.95 1.15
N GLY A 26 29.56 3.13 1.42
CA GLY A 26 30.08 3.90 2.53
C GLY A 26 30.30 5.39 2.24
N ILE A 27 29.99 5.89 1.02
CA ILE A 27 30.12 7.32 0.76
C ILE A 27 29.10 8.07 1.62
N PRO A 28 29.51 9.12 2.36
CA PRO A 28 28.63 9.91 3.21
C PRO A 28 27.33 10.36 2.54
N VAL A 29 27.36 10.62 1.23
CA VAL A 29 26.19 11.04 0.45
C VAL A 29 25.08 9.99 0.42
N VAL A 30 25.39 8.71 0.17
CA VAL A 30 24.38 7.64 0.11
C VAL A 30 23.73 7.46 1.48
N THR A 31 24.55 7.43 2.53
CA THR A 31 24.08 7.33 3.92
C THR A 31 23.23 8.53 4.31
N GLN A 32 23.64 9.74 3.95
CA GLN A 32 22.90 10.98 4.21
C GLN A 32 21.53 10.97 3.53
N TRP A 33 21.47 10.60 2.25
CA TRP A 33 20.22 10.59 1.49
C TRP A 33 19.24 9.55 2.03
N ARG A 34 19.72 8.35 2.37
CA ARG A 34 18.88 7.34 3.06
C ARG A 34 18.41 7.83 4.41
N SER A 35 19.27 8.47 5.20
CA SER A 35 18.90 9.00 6.51
C SER A 35 17.81 10.05 6.38
N GLN A 36 17.92 10.96 5.41
CA GLN A 36 16.88 11.95 5.12
C GLN A 36 15.57 11.26 4.74
N TYR A 37 15.61 10.35 3.75
CA TYR A 37 14.41 9.63 3.29
C TYR A 37 13.75 8.85 4.45
N ASN A 38 14.55 8.22 5.32
CA ASN A 38 14.05 7.50 6.48
C ASN A 38 13.47 8.43 7.57
N ALA A 39 13.96 9.67 7.66
CA ALA A 39 13.48 10.68 8.60
C ALA A 39 12.23 11.45 8.10
N MET A 40 11.74 11.15 6.89
CA MET A 40 10.55 11.79 6.33
C MET A 40 9.31 11.51 7.18
N GLY A 41 8.71 12.58 7.71
CA GLY A 41 7.46 12.54 8.46
C GLY A 41 6.21 12.61 7.56
N LYS A 42 5.03 12.57 8.18
CA LYS A 42 3.76 12.77 7.49
C LYS A 42 3.54 14.23 7.13
N CYS A 43 2.90 14.49 5.99
CA CYS A 43 2.31 15.80 5.72
C CYS A 43 1.12 16.04 6.66
N ASN A 44 0.89 17.30 7.07
CA ASN A 44 -0.28 17.72 7.85
C ASN A 44 -0.56 16.90 9.14
N VAL A 45 0.46 16.32 9.78
CA VAL A 45 0.37 15.42 10.97
C VAL A 45 -0.32 14.07 10.71
N THR A 46 -1.42 14.04 9.96
CA THR A 46 -2.19 12.81 9.70
C THR A 46 -1.75 12.06 8.45
N GLY A 47 -1.00 12.71 7.56
CA GLY A 47 -0.66 12.22 6.23
C GLY A 47 -1.79 12.41 5.22
N ASP A 48 -2.85 13.14 5.55
CA ASP A 48 -3.97 13.40 4.65
C ASP A 48 -3.84 14.73 3.92
N GLY A 49 -4.58 14.82 2.80
CA GLY A 49 -4.72 16.04 2.03
C GLY A 49 -3.56 16.27 1.06
N PRO A 50 -3.56 17.42 0.37
CA PRO A 50 -2.53 17.71 -0.61
C PRO A 50 -1.18 17.92 0.08
N ARG A 51 -0.12 17.50 -0.61
CA ARG A 51 1.25 17.83 -0.26
C ARG A 51 1.40 19.36 -0.12
N PRO A 52 2.01 19.86 0.97
CA PRO A 52 2.27 21.28 1.13
C PRO A 52 3.26 21.80 0.09
N ALA A 53 3.34 23.12 -0.07
CA ALA A 53 4.33 23.75 -0.93
C ALA A 53 5.73 23.74 -0.29
N TYR A 54 6.73 24.17 -1.05
CA TYR A 54 8.06 24.42 -0.53
C TYR A 54 8.05 25.54 0.52
N PRO A 55 8.82 25.42 1.63
CA PRO A 55 9.81 24.36 1.93
C PRO A 55 9.30 23.11 2.65
N GLU A 56 8.01 23.04 2.99
CA GLU A 56 7.42 21.96 3.78
C GLU A 56 7.08 20.70 2.97
N ASP A 57 7.29 20.69 1.64
CA ASP A 57 6.99 19.56 0.74
C ASP A 57 7.82 18.28 1.03
N TYR A 58 8.76 18.32 2.00
CA TYR A 58 9.54 17.18 2.49
C TYR A 58 8.75 16.36 3.53
N CYS A 59 7.68 15.72 3.07
CA CYS A 59 6.82 14.89 3.91
C CYS A 59 6.10 13.84 3.05
N GLY A 60 5.54 12.79 3.66
CA GLY A 60 4.71 11.81 2.97
C GLY A 60 3.22 12.09 3.12
N VAL A 61 2.48 12.03 2.02
CA VAL A 61 1.03 11.86 2.02
C VAL A 61 0.77 10.37 2.02
N LYS A 62 -0.13 9.89 2.88
CA LYS A 62 -0.46 8.47 2.91
C LYS A 62 -1.37 8.15 1.71
N PRO A 63 -1.18 7.01 1.04
CA PRO A 63 -2.13 6.60 0.01
C PRO A 63 -3.49 6.30 0.65
N GLN A 64 -4.58 6.38 -0.10
CA GLN A 64 -5.93 6.20 0.42
C GLN A 64 -6.63 5.04 -0.28
N VAL A 65 -7.39 4.26 0.49
CA VAL A 65 -8.37 3.29 -0.01
C VAL A 65 -9.75 3.82 0.32
N PHE A 66 -10.64 3.87 -0.67
CA PHE A 66 -12.00 4.37 -0.49
C PHE A 66 -12.99 3.63 -1.39
N ASN A 67 -14.28 3.92 -1.21
CA ASN A 67 -15.36 3.28 -1.98
C ASN A 67 -15.30 1.75 -1.95
N VAL A 68 -15.07 1.16 -0.78
CA VAL A 68 -14.99 -0.30 -0.61
C VAL A 68 -16.40 -0.89 -0.64
N LEU A 69 -16.68 -1.76 -1.61
CA LEU A 69 -17.96 -2.43 -1.79
C LEU A 69 -17.78 -3.94 -1.86
N VAL A 70 -18.73 -4.69 -1.30
CA VAL A 70 -18.87 -6.14 -1.47
C VAL A 70 -20.19 -6.42 -2.16
N ASN A 71 -20.15 -7.05 -3.34
CA ASN A 71 -21.30 -7.29 -4.20
C ASN A 71 -22.13 -6.00 -4.44
N GLY A 72 -21.43 -4.87 -4.59
CA GLY A 72 -22.05 -3.55 -4.77
C GLY A 72 -22.58 -2.88 -3.50
N SER A 73 -22.55 -3.56 -2.35
CA SER A 73 -22.95 -2.97 -1.06
C SER A 73 -21.77 -2.29 -0.37
N SER A 74 -21.95 -1.08 0.15
CA SER A 74 -20.93 -0.33 0.91
C SER A 74 -20.86 -0.72 2.39
N GLY A 75 -21.82 -1.52 2.88
CA GLY A 75 -21.87 -1.99 4.26
C GLY A 75 -22.99 -3.01 4.50
N GLY A 76 -23.37 -3.20 5.76
CA GLY A 76 -24.42 -4.16 6.14
C GLY A 76 -23.98 -5.62 6.04
N ASN A 77 -24.93 -6.56 6.14
CA ASN A 77 -24.64 -7.98 6.05
C ASN A 77 -24.87 -8.50 4.62
N VAL A 78 -23.79 -8.91 3.95
CA VAL A 78 -23.84 -9.60 2.66
C VAL A 78 -23.90 -11.10 2.92
N GLN A 79 -24.99 -11.76 2.50
CA GLN A 79 -25.17 -13.20 2.70
C GLN A 79 -24.88 -13.96 1.41
N ILE A 80 -24.06 -15.00 1.53
CA ILE A 80 -23.77 -15.95 0.45
C ILE A 80 -23.91 -17.38 0.97
N SER A 81 -24.16 -18.32 0.07
CA SER A 81 -24.09 -19.75 0.40
C SER A 81 -22.64 -20.21 0.55
N GLN A 82 -22.42 -21.34 1.20
CA GLN A 82 -21.14 -22.05 1.17
C GLN A 82 -20.68 -22.28 -0.27
N GLN A 83 -19.38 -22.11 -0.53
CA GLN A 83 -18.78 -22.07 -1.88
C GLN A 83 -19.28 -20.91 -2.77
N GLY A 84 -19.99 -19.95 -2.17
CA GLY A 84 -20.38 -18.71 -2.81
C GLY A 84 -19.19 -17.79 -3.04
N SER A 85 -19.28 -16.96 -4.07
CA SER A 85 -18.28 -15.94 -4.37
C SER A 85 -18.78 -14.54 -4.03
N ILE A 86 -17.83 -13.67 -3.72
CA ILE A 86 -18.05 -12.23 -3.66
C ILE A 86 -17.21 -11.52 -4.72
N GLN A 87 -17.67 -10.32 -5.07
CA GLN A 87 -16.88 -9.32 -5.75
C GLN A 87 -16.57 -8.19 -4.76
N LEU A 88 -15.29 -7.99 -4.49
CA LEU A 88 -14.76 -6.84 -3.74
C LEU A 88 -14.33 -5.77 -4.74
N THR A 89 -14.89 -4.56 -4.61
CA THR A 89 -14.46 -3.40 -5.38
C THR A 89 -14.02 -2.28 -4.48
N PHE A 90 -13.02 -1.51 -4.91
CA PHE A 90 -12.54 -0.34 -4.18
C PHE A 90 -11.73 0.58 -5.09
N ASN A 91 -11.54 1.81 -4.66
CA ASN A 91 -10.69 2.80 -5.32
C ASN A 91 -9.45 3.07 -4.47
N THR A 92 -8.41 3.56 -5.13
CA THR A 92 -7.19 4.05 -4.48
C THR A 92 -6.92 5.48 -4.89
N SER A 93 -6.20 6.24 -4.06
CA SER A 93 -5.58 7.50 -4.46
C SER A 93 -4.19 7.58 -3.87
N VAL A 94 -3.20 7.89 -4.72
CA VAL A 94 -1.81 8.11 -4.32
C VAL A 94 -1.40 9.52 -4.73
N ASP A 95 -0.64 10.19 -3.88
CA ASP A 95 -0.05 11.49 -4.20
C ASP A 95 0.77 11.38 -5.50
N PRO A 96 0.58 12.28 -6.49
CA PRO A 96 1.24 12.17 -7.79
C PRO A 96 2.77 12.11 -7.70
N GLU A 97 3.36 12.72 -6.67
CA GLU A 97 4.80 12.69 -6.40
C GLU A 97 5.27 11.38 -5.74
N GLN A 98 4.34 10.56 -5.23
CA GLN A 98 4.60 9.25 -4.59
C GLN A 98 4.19 8.08 -5.48
N LEU A 99 3.70 8.35 -6.70
CA LEU A 99 3.45 7.31 -7.69
C LEU A 99 4.73 6.55 -8.06
N PRO A 100 4.61 5.27 -8.45
CA PRO A 100 3.36 4.51 -8.58
C PRO A 100 2.83 3.95 -7.24
N LEU A 101 1.59 3.48 -7.26
CA LEU A 101 1.14 2.52 -6.25
C LEU A 101 1.92 1.21 -6.43
N MET A 102 2.55 0.72 -5.36
CA MET A 102 3.48 -0.41 -5.43
C MET A 102 2.87 -1.73 -4.98
N THR A 103 1.93 -1.70 -4.05
CA THR A 103 1.38 -2.92 -3.45
C THR A 103 -0.07 -2.73 -3.05
N ILE A 104 -0.85 -3.78 -3.25
CA ILE A 104 -2.19 -3.98 -2.71
C ILE A 104 -2.17 -5.34 -2.00
N LYS A 105 -2.69 -5.41 -0.78
CA LYS A 105 -2.90 -6.63 0.00
C LYS A 105 -4.34 -6.66 0.45
N ILE A 106 -4.94 -7.84 0.41
CA ILE A 106 -6.32 -8.04 0.85
C ILE A 106 -6.32 -9.18 1.87
N ASP A 107 -6.99 -8.96 3.00
CA ASP A 107 -7.19 -9.95 4.05
C ASP A 107 -8.69 -10.25 4.11
N PHE A 108 -9.08 -11.50 3.80
CA PHE A 108 -10.47 -11.94 3.86
C PHE A 108 -10.86 -12.54 5.23
N ASN A 109 -10.03 -12.32 6.26
CA ASN A 109 -10.19 -12.74 7.67
C ASN A 109 -10.26 -14.26 7.88
N GLY A 110 -9.26 -15.00 7.38
CA GLY A 110 -8.97 -16.37 7.84
C GLY A 110 -9.97 -17.41 7.35
N ASP A 111 -10.30 -17.38 6.05
CA ASP A 111 -11.16 -18.36 5.40
C ASP A 111 -10.51 -19.75 5.22
N GLY A 112 -9.28 -19.96 5.70
CA GLY A 112 -8.68 -21.28 5.86
C GLY A 112 -7.30 -21.48 5.23
N PHE A 113 -6.64 -20.48 4.67
CA PHE A 113 -5.21 -20.60 4.35
C PHE A 113 -4.36 -20.24 5.58
N GLY A 114 -3.79 -21.27 6.21
CA GLY A 114 -3.19 -21.21 7.54
C GLY A 114 -2.11 -20.11 7.72
N SER A 115 -2.16 -19.42 8.85
CA SER A 115 -1.12 -18.55 9.44
C SER A 115 -0.57 -17.37 8.61
N GLY A 116 -0.92 -17.24 7.33
CA GLY A 116 -0.61 -16.08 6.50
C GLY A 116 -1.91 -15.40 6.10
N LEU A 117 -1.85 -14.11 5.79
CA LEU A 117 -2.90 -13.41 5.05
C LEU A 117 -3.42 -14.31 3.90
N ASP A 118 -4.68 -14.17 3.50
CA ASP A 118 -5.13 -14.61 2.17
C ASP A 118 -4.46 -13.70 1.14
N ASP A 119 -3.13 -13.79 1.09
CA ASP A 119 -2.24 -13.03 0.24
C ASP A 119 -2.64 -13.48 -1.16
N ILE A 120 -3.48 -12.67 -1.79
CA ILE A 120 -3.54 -12.62 -3.24
C ILE A 120 -2.10 -12.29 -3.60
N GLY A 121 -1.28 -13.32 -3.83
CA GLY A 121 0.14 -13.17 -4.12
C GLY A 121 0.34 -12.08 -5.18
N PRO A 122 1.54 -11.50 -5.28
CA PRO A 122 1.80 -10.17 -5.83
C PRO A 122 0.81 -9.79 -6.93
N ILE A 123 -0.12 -8.88 -6.59
CA ILE A 123 -1.04 -8.32 -7.57
C ILE A 123 -0.18 -7.72 -8.70
N PRO A 124 -0.50 -8.04 -9.97
CA PRO A 124 0.38 -7.78 -11.10
C PRO A 124 0.86 -6.33 -11.15
N TRP A 125 2.05 -6.15 -11.72
CA TRP A 125 2.91 -4.97 -11.90
C TRP A 125 2.23 -3.65 -12.36
N ASN A 126 0.92 -3.67 -12.55
CA ASN A 126 0.06 -2.68 -13.17
C ASN A 126 -1.22 -2.41 -12.34
N ALA A 127 -1.17 -2.67 -11.02
CA ALA A 127 -2.10 -2.11 -10.04
C ALA A 127 -1.86 -0.60 -9.83
N ALA A 128 -1.91 0.14 -10.94
CA ALA A 128 -1.84 1.58 -10.94
C ALA A 128 -2.91 2.17 -10.03
N ASP A 129 -2.67 3.40 -9.60
CA ASP A 129 -3.64 4.13 -8.83
C ASP A 129 -4.98 4.25 -9.61
N ARG A 130 -6.10 3.96 -8.95
CA ARG A 130 -7.46 4.01 -9.53
C ARG A 130 -8.36 4.99 -8.76
N PRO A 131 -8.15 6.31 -8.91
CA PRO A 131 -8.96 7.32 -8.23
C PRO A 131 -10.34 7.52 -8.86
N ASP A 132 -10.54 7.17 -10.15
CA ASP A 132 -11.83 7.27 -10.83
C ASP A 132 -12.80 6.20 -10.31
N ILE A 133 -13.89 6.62 -9.68
CA ILE A 133 -14.93 5.75 -9.11
C ILE A 133 -15.57 4.82 -10.15
N ASN A 134 -15.56 5.20 -11.44
CA ASN A 134 -16.11 4.39 -12.53
C ASN A 134 -15.13 3.33 -13.04
N GLN A 135 -13.87 3.39 -12.60
CA GLN A 135 -12.83 2.44 -12.95
C GLN A 135 -12.17 1.90 -11.67
N PRO A 136 -12.91 1.24 -10.76
CA PRO A 136 -12.37 0.74 -9.51
C PRO A 136 -11.44 -0.45 -9.74
N HIS A 137 -10.72 -0.84 -8.69
CA HIS A 137 -10.16 -2.18 -8.58
C HIS A 137 -11.29 -3.19 -8.35
N ILE A 138 -11.15 -4.39 -8.91
CA ILE A 138 -12.16 -5.46 -8.82
C ILE A 138 -11.45 -6.79 -8.53
N TYR A 139 -11.83 -7.44 -7.43
CA TYR A 139 -11.32 -8.74 -7.01
C TYR A 139 -12.47 -9.69 -6.75
N SER A 140 -12.30 -10.96 -7.11
CA SER A 140 -13.26 -12.03 -6.80
C SER A 140 -12.65 -12.98 -5.79
N HIS A 141 -13.46 -13.44 -4.84
CA HIS A 141 -13.03 -14.39 -3.80
C HIS A 141 -14.16 -15.38 -3.49
N VAL A 142 -13.81 -16.63 -3.17
CA VAL A 142 -14.74 -17.72 -2.89
C VAL A 142 -14.50 -18.19 -1.46
N TYR A 143 -15.56 -18.20 -0.65
CA TYR A 143 -15.48 -18.70 0.72
C TYR A 143 -15.84 -20.19 0.78
N ASN A 144 -14.95 -21.01 1.34
CA ASN A 144 -15.15 -22.46 1.43
C ASN A 144 -15.83 -22.89 2.74
N GLU A 145 -15.65 -22.10 3.79
CA GLU A 145 -16.16 -22.41 5.13
C GLU A 145 -17.28 -21.45 5.55
N PRO A 146 -18.30 -21.93 6.27
CA PRO A 146 -19.30 -21.07 6.91
C PRO A 146 -18.64 -20.15 7.94
N GLY A 147 -19.08 -18.90 8.01
CA GLY A 147 -18.46 -17.92 8.89
C GLY A 147 -18.96 -16.50 8.72
N THR A 148 -18.41 -15.60 9.53
CA THR A 148 -18.61 -14.15 9.40
C THR A 148 -17.26 -13.49 9.16
N TYR A 149 -17.14 -12.78 8.04
CA TYR A 149 -15.89 -12.21 7.56
C TYR A 149 -16.02 -10.70 7.35
N THR A 150 -14.89 -9.99 7.43
CA THR A 150 -14.82 -8.54 7.20
C THR A 150 -13.53 -8.24 6.43
N PRO A 151 -13.60 -8.21 5.09
CA PRO A 151 -12.42 -7.99 4.26
C PRO A 151 -11.71 -6.68 4.59
N LYS A 152 -10.39 -6.69 4.49
CA LYS A 152 -9.55 -5.50 4.72
C LYS A 152 -8.54 -5.33 3.59
N ILE A 153 -8.24 -4.09 3.26
CA ILE A 153 -7.31 -3.70 2.19
C ILE A 153 -6.18 -2.87 2.77
N GLN A 154 -4.95 -3.24 2.42
CA GLN A 154 -3.75 -2.47 2.69
C GLN A 154 -3.07 -2.14 1.37
N ILE A 155 -2.62 -0.90 1.22
CA ILE A 155 -1.88 -0.46 0.03
C ILE A 155 -0.58 0.22 0.43
N ILE A 156 0.44 0.17 -0.43
CA ILE A 156 1.76 0.76 -0.22
C ILE A 156 2.17 1.54 -1.48
N ASP A 157 2.61 2.78 -1.33
CA ASP A 157 3.14 3.60 -2.42
C ASP A 157 4.65 3.43 -2.63
N ASN A 158 5.21 4.15 -3.61
CA ASN A 158 6.63 4.08 -3.93
C ASN A 158 7.54 4.80 -2.92
N TRP A 159 6.98 5.41 -1.89
CA TRP A 159 7.71 6.03 -0.77
C TRP A 159 7.56 5.23 0.54
N ASP A 160 7.11 3.97 0.40
CA ASP A 160 6.84 3.01 1.46
C ASP A 160 5.69 3.42 2.39
N TRP A 161 4.86 4.41 2.06
CA TRP A 161 3.73 4.79 2.90
C TRP A 161 2.52 3.89 2.66
N CYS A 162 1.85 3.54 3.73
CA CYS A 162 0.64 2.75 3.72
C CYS A 162 -0.59 3.57 4.10
N ASN A 163 -1.79 3.08 3.77
CA ASN A 163 -3.06 3.80 3.97
C ASN A 163 -3.42 4.16 5.43
N GLY A 164 -2.67 3.64 6.41
CA GLY A 164 -2.72 4.07 7.82
C GLY A 164 -1.76 5.20 8.20
N GLY A 165 -0.98 5.72 7.25
CA GLY A 165 0.12 6.63 7.52
C GLY A 165 1.22 5.93 8.32
N VAL A 166 1.60 4.73 7.92
CA VAL A 166 2.74 4.00 8.49
C VAL A 166 3.71 3.72 7.35
N ARG A 167 5.01 3.63 7.63
CA ARG A 167 6.01 3.33 6.61
C ARG A 167 6.50 1.90 6.66
N ASP A 168 6.73 1.29 5.50
CA ASP A 168 7.24 -0.07 5.34
C ASP A 168 8.75 -0.16 5.03
N ILE A 169 9.57 0.58 5.77
CA ILE A 169 11.00 0.79 5.45
C ILE A 169 11.82 -0.53 5.43
N VAL A 170 11.45 -1.51 6.27
CA VAL A 170 12.21 -2.76 6.48
C VAL A 170 11.43 -4.02 6.10
N GLY A 171 10.26 -3.88 5.49
CA GLY A 171 9.35 -4.99 5.22
C GLY A 171 8.66 -5.51 6.49
N GLY A 172 7.35 -5.25 6.60
CA GLY A 172 6.50 -5.64 7.73
C GLY A 172 5.98 -4.50 8.59
N GLY A 173 6.44 -3.25 8.37
CA GLY A 173 6.00 -2.07 9.13
C GLY A 173 4.49 -1.80 8.95
N CYS A 174 3.95 -2.11 7.78
CA CYS A 174 2.54 -1.95 7.51
C CYS A 174 1.71 -3.17 7.87
N GLN A 175 2.17 -4.39 7.58
CA GLN A 175 1.42 -5.61 7.89
C GLN A 175 1.14 -5.76 9.38
N GLY A 176 2.12 -5.44 10.24
CA GLY A 176 1.98 -5.52 11.69
C GLY A 176 1.11 -4.43 12.31
N ASN A 177 0.67 -3.42 11.54
CA ASN A 177 -0.10 -2.29 12.06
C ASN A 177 -1.58 -2.38 11.66
N ALA A 178 -2.44 -2.64 12.64
CA ALA A 178 -3.90 -2.71 12.41
C ALA A 178 -4.49 -1.43 11.81
N ASN A 179 -3.89 -0.26 12.06
CA ASN A 179 -4.35 1.01 11.50
C ASN A 179 -3.93 1.21 10.04
N ALA A 180 -3.05 0.36 9.49
CA ALA A 180 -2.63 0.36 8.10
C ALA A 180 -3.54 -0.48 7.19
N TRP A 181 -4.78 -0.70 7.61
CA TRP A 181 -5.80 -1.45 6.89
C TRP A 181 -7.10 -0.65 6.80
N THR A 182 -7.70 -0.62 5.62
CA THR A 182 -9.06 -0.11 5.40
C THR A 182 -10.00 -1.29 5.35
N SER A 183 -10.93 -1.37 6.29
CA SER A 183 -11.92 -2.46 6.35
C SER A 183 -13.16 -2.14 5.54
N PHE A 184 -13.79 -3.16 4.96
CA PHE A 184 -15.19 -3.08 4.58
C PHE A 184 -16.04 -2.77 5.82
N THR A 185 -17.01 -1.86 5.71
CA THR A 185 -17.80 -1.41 6.88
C THR A 185 -18.90 -2.40 7.30
N GLY A 186 -19.17 -3.40 6.45
CA GLY A 186 -20.13 -4.47 6.71
C GLY A 186 -19.49 -5.80 7.08
N THR A 187 -20.29 -6.85 7.01
CA THR A 187 -19.87 -8.24 7.21
C THR A 187 -20.34 -9.11 6.05
N ILE A 188 -19.60 -10.19 5.81
CA ILE A 188 -20.01 -11.26 4.91
C ILE A 188 -20.40 -12.46 5.76
N THR A 189 -21.65 -12.92 5.66
CA THR A 189 -22.08 -14.16 6.30
C THR A 189 -22.18 -15.26 5.26
N VAL A 190 -21.38 -16.31 5.43
CA VAL A 190 -21.40 -17.53 4.61
C VAL A 190 -22.23 -18.58 5.36
N ARG A 191 -23.26 -19.12 4.71
CA ARG A 191 -24.20 -20.09 5.29
C ARG A 191 -24.22 -21.41 4.55
#